data_AF-A0A497ECR2-F1
#
_entry.id   AF-A0A497ECR2-F1
#
_cell.length_a   1.000
_cell.length_b   1.000
_cell.length_c   1.000
_cell.angle_alpha   90.00
_cell.angle_beta   90.00
_cell.angle_gamma   90.00
#
_symmetry.space_group_name_H-M   'P 1'
#
loop_
_entity.id
_entity.type
_entity.pdbx_description
1 polymer ?
#
loop_
_entity_poly.entity_id
_entity_poly.type
_entity_poly.pdbx_seq_one_letter_code
_entity_poly.pdbx_strand_id
1 'polypeptide(L)' 'MQIRQYPETVTATIPLVAVETSLPLRRAQWPQEARQAFSGVLRDLNAWCRDNDSPMTLNGFMAEEAIRRTWGESSLRV' A
#
# COMPACT_ATOMS: atom_id res chain seq x y z
N MET A 1 5.15 2.64 -59.88
CA MET A 1 4.50 2.99 -58.60
C MET A 1 4.75 1.87 -57.61
N GLN A 2 5.48 2.11 -56.52
CA GLN A 2 5.44 1.28 -55.31
C GLN A 2 5.70 2.19 -54.10
N ILE A 3 4.66 2.43 -53.32
CA ILE A 3 4.71 3.22 -52.10
C ILE A 3 4.99 2.20 -50.99
N ARG A 4 6.19 2.25 -50.40
CA ARG A 4 6.53 1.43 -49.25
C ARG A 4 5.63 1.83 -48.08
N GLN A 5 4.65 0.99 -47.76
CA GLN A 5 3.85 1.12 -46.55
C GLN A 5 4.73 0.73 -45.36
N TYR A 6 5.08 1.70 -44.53
CA TYR A 6 5.67 1.45 -43.22
C TYR A 6 4.54 1.00 -42.29
N PRO A 7 4.73 -0.05 -41.47
CA PRO A 7 3.74 -0.38 -40.45
C PRO A 7 3.70 0.78 -39.45
N GLU A 8 2.49 1.32 -39.30
CA GLU A 8 2.17 2.37 -38.36
C GLU A 8 2.60 1.90 -36.97
N THR A 9 3.54 2.62 -36.36
CA THR A 9 3.95 2.33 -34.99
C THR A 9 2.74 2.62 -34.13
N VAL A 10 2.01 1.56 -33.77
CA VAL A 10 0.90 1.63 -32.82
C VAL A 10 1.50 2.14 -31.54
N THR A 11 1.34 3.43 -31.28
CA THR A 11 1.55 4.04 -29.98
C THR A 11 0.56 3.35 -29.05
N ALA A 12 0.98 2.23 -28.48
CA ALA A 12 0.29 1.59 -27.38
C ALA A 12 0.38 2.58 -26.22
N THR A 13 -0.63 3.45 -26.12
CA THR A 13 -0.90 4.24 -24.93
C THR A 13 -1.18 3.24 -23.82
N ILE A 14 -0.13 2.85 -23.10
CA ILE A 14 -0.26 2.10 -21.85
C ILE A 14 -1.15 2.98 -20.97
N PRO A 15 -2.35 2.53 -20.57
CA PRO A 15 -3.14 3.30 -19.64
C PRO A 15 -2.32 3.42 -18.37
N LEU A 16 -1.89 4.66 -18.06
CA LEU A 16 -1.32 5.02 -16.76
C LEU A 16 -2.46 4.86 -15.77
N VAL A 17 -2.67 3.63 -15.29
CA VAL A 17 -3.58 3.33 -14.20
C VAL A 17 -3.08 4.17 -13.04
N ALA A 18 -3.89 5.13 -12.59
CA ALA A 18 -3.62 5.85 -11.36
C ALA A 18 -3.47 4.79 -10.28
N VAL A 19 -2.23 4.57 -9.83
CA VAL A 19 -1.97 3.73 -8.67
C VAL A 19 -2.67 4.45 -7.53
N GLU A 20 -3.79 3.91 -7.06
CA GLU A 20 -4.39 4.40 -5.82
C GLU A 20 -3.33 4.28 -4.74
N THR A 21 -2.81 5.42 -4.34
CA THR A 21 -1.72 5.47 -3.37
C THR A 21 -2.21 5.36 -1.94
N SER A 22 -3.53 5.28 -1.78
CA SER A 22 -4.23 4.97 -0.55
C SER A 22 -4.53 3.48 -0.45
N LEU A 23 -4.28 2.91 0.73
CA LEU A 23 -4.68 1.54 1.01
C LEU A 23 -6.20 1.36 0.98
N PRO A 24 -6.71 0.25 0.43
CA PRO A 24 -8.14 -0.06 0.44
C PRO A 24 -8.74 0.03 1.84
N LEU A 25 -10.04 0.34 1.92
CA LEU A 25 -10.73 0.41 3.21
C LEU A 25 -10.70 -0.95 3.93
N ARG A 26 -10.84 -2.05 3.19
CA ARG A 26 -10.78 -3.40 3.78
C ARG A 26 -9.35 -3.92 3.83
N ARG A 27 -8.87 -4.25 5.04
CA ARG A 27 -7.54 -4.87 5.26
C ARG A 27 -7.31 -6.15 4.44
N ALA A 28 -8.36 -6.91 4.14
CA ALA A 28 -8.26 -8.11 3.32
C ALA A 28 -7.82 -7.84 1.88
N GLN A 29 -8.03 -6.62 1.39
CA GLN A 29 -7.66 -6.17 0.05
C GLN A 29 -6.29 -5.48 0.02
N TRP A 30 -5.63 -5.35 1.17
CA TRP A 30 -4.34 -4.69 1.23
C TRP A 30 -3.29 -5.49 0.45
N PRO A 31 -2.36 -4.79 -0.24
CA PRO A 31 -1.15 -5.40 -0.77
C PRO A 31 -0.46 -6.26 0.28
N GLN A 32 0.20 -7.32 -0.17
CA GLN A 32 0.86 -8.27 0.73
C GLN A 32 1.88 -7.57 1.65
N GLU A 33 2.63 -6.62 1.13
CA GLU A 33 3.61 -5.82 1.87
C GLU A 33 2.94 -5.03 3.01
N ALA A 34 1.83 -4.34 2.74
CA ALA A 34 1.08 -3.61 3.76
C ALA A 34 0.50 -4.54 4.84
N ARG A 35 0.05 -5.74 4.47
CA ARG A 35 -0.42 -6.76 5.44
C ARG A 35 0.71 -7.29 6.32
N GLN A 36 1.90 -7.51 5.73
CA GLN A 36 3.08 -7.93 6.47
C GLN A 36 3.55 -6.83 7.44
N ALA A 37 3.62 -5.59 6.97
CA ALA A 37 3.97 -4.43 7.80
C ALA A 37 2.98 -4.26 8.96
N PHE A 38 1.66 -4.35 8.69
CA PHE A 38 0.62 -4.34 9.73
C PHE A 38 0.86 -5.42 10.79
N SER A 39 1.14 -6.64 10.35
CA SER A 39 1.35 -7.78 11.26
C SER A 39 2.59 -7.59 12.14
N GLY A 40 3.67 -7.03 11.57
CA GLY A 40 4.87 -6.65 12.32
C GLY A 40 4.59 -5.58 13.37
N VAL A 41 3.99 -4.46 12.96
CA VAL A 41 3.66 -3.34 13.85
C VAL A 41 2.72 -3.78 14.98
N LEU A 42 1.68 -4.57 14.67
CA LEU A 42 0.76 -5.08 15.68
C LEU A 42 1.45 -6.00 16.68
N ARG A 43 2.36 -6.87 16.22
CA ARG A 43 3.13 -7.75 17.09
C ARG A 43 3.99 -6.95 18.05
N ASP A 44 4.69 -5.93 17.55
CA ASP A 44 5.62 -5.13 18.34
C ASP A 44 4.86 -4.25 19.35
N LEU A 45 3.71 -3.67 18.96
CA LEU A 45 2.79 -2.98 19.87
C LEU A 45 2.26 -3.89 20.98
N ASN A 46 1.85 -5.11 20.63
CA ASN A 46 1.35 -6.06 21.62
C ASN A 46 2.45 -6.49 22.60
N ALA A 47 3.68 -6.70 22.11
CA ALA A 47 4.83 -7.01 22.97
C ALA A 47 5.10 -5.84 23.93
N TRP A 48 5.20 -4.62 23.41
CA TRP A 48 5.42 -3.45 24.24
C TRP A 48 4.31 -3.25 25.28
N CYS A 49 3.03 -3.37 24.89
CA CYS A 49 1.93 -3.23 25.83
C CYS A 49 1.95 -4.31 26.92
N ARG A 50 2.35 -5.54 26.58
CA ARG A 50 2.50 -6.62 27.56
C ARG A 50 3.60 -6.32 28.56
N ASP A 51 4.73 -5.81 28.09
CA ASP A 51 5.89 -5.50 28.94
C ASP A 51 5.65 -4.28 29.84
N ASN A 52 4.68 -3.43 29.50
CA ASN A 52 4.37 -2.17 30.19
C ASN A 52 2.98 -2.17 30.86
N ASP A 53 2.36 -3.34 31.07
CA ASP A 53 1.01 -3.49 31.65
C ASP A 53 -0.05 -2.54 31.03
N SER A 54 0.10 -2.27 29.73
CA SER A 54 -0.75 -1.34 29.00
C SER A 54 -1.86 -2.09 28.25
N PRO A 55 -3.06 -1.50 28.11
CA PRO A 55 -4.18 -2.14 27.46
C PRO A 55 -3.95 -2.32 25.95
N MET A 56 -4.13 -3.54 25.44
CA MET A 56 -3.91 -3.90 24.03
C MET A 56 -5.15 -3.66 23.14
N THR A 57 -6.27 -3.21 23.72
CA THR A 57 -7.58 -3.12 23.05
C THR A 57 -7.56 -2.27 21.78
N LEU A 58 -6.68 -1.26 21.72
CA LEU A 58 -6.57 -0.34 20.59
C LEU A 58 -5.41 -0.65 19.65
N ASN A 59 -4.56 -1.64 19.95
CA ASN A 59 -3.34 -1.90 19.20
C ASN A 59 -3.62 -2.23 17.73
N GLY A 60 -4.71 -2.95 17.45
CA GLY A 60 -5.14 -3.25 16.08
C GLY A 60 -5.52 -2.01 15.28
N PHE A 61 -6.22 -1.05 15.91
CA PHE A 61 -6.58 0.21 15.28
C PHE A 61 -5.36 1.11 15.08
N MET A 62 -4.49 1.21 16.09
CA MET A 62 -3.25 1.99 15.99
C MET A 62 -2.31 1.45 14.91
N ALA A 63 -2.16 0.13 14.81
CA ALA A 63 -1.37 -0.51 13.77
C ALA A 63 -1.97 -0.24 12.37
N GLU A 64 -3.30 -0.28 12.23
CA GLU A 64 -3.95 0.03 10.96
C GLU A 64 -3.72 1.49 10.53
N GLU A 65 -3.94 2.44 11.44
CA GLU A 65 -3.72 3.87 11.19
C GLU A 65 -2.26 4.18 10.85
N ALA A 66 -1.31 3.56 11.54
CA ALA A 66 0.12 3.73 11.26
C ALA A 66 0.46 3.29 9.83
N ILE A 67 -0.05 2.13 9.39
CA ILE A 67 0.18 1.64 8.03
C ILE A 67 -0.53 2.53 7.00
N ARG A 68 -1.76 2.98 7.25
CA ARG A 68 -2.47 3.90 6.33
C ARG A 68 -1.73 5.20 6.12
N ARG A 69 -1.22 5.81 7.19
CA ARG A 69 -0.48 7.09 7.12
C ARG A 69 0.84 6.94 6.39
N THR A 70 1.63 5.93 6.77
CA THR A 70 2.94 5.69 6.17
C THR A 70 2.84 5.30 4.69
N TRP A 71 1.81 4.57 4.29
CA TRP A 71 1.57 4.22 2.88
C TRP A 71 1.19 5.45 2.03
N GLY A 72 0.30 6.31 2.56
CA GLY A 72 -0.07 7.57 1.90
C GLY A 72 1.08 8.58 1.82
N GLU A 73 1.91 8.66 2.86
CA GLU A 73 3.11 9.53 2.87
C GLU A 73 4.21 9.03 1.91
N SER A 74 4.37 7.71 1.78
CA SER A 74 5.35 7.11 0.85
C SER A 74 5.04 7.41 -0.62
N SER A 75 3.78 7.74 -0.93
CA SER A 75 3.35 8.15 -2.26
C SER A 75 3.60 9.62 -2.60
N LEU A 76 3.73 10.49 -1.59
CA LEU A 76 3.91 11.93 -1.82
C LEU A 76 5.38 12.31 -2.05
N ARG A 77 6.29 11.33 -2.05
CA ARG A 77 7.72 11.49 -2.35
C ARG A 77 8.07 10.82 -3.68
N VAL A 78 7.49 11.28 -4.79
CA VAL A 78 7.96 11.00 -6.15
C VAL A 78 7.92 12.28 -6.97
#